data_AF-A0A660SKA1-F1
#
_entry.id   AF-A0A660SKA1-F1
#
_cell.length_a   1.000
_cell.length_b   1.000
_cell.length_c   1.000
_cell.angle_alpha   90.00
_cell.angle_beta   90.00
_cell.angle_gamma   90.00
#
_symmetry.space_group_name_H-M   'P 1'
#
loop_
_entity.id
_entity.type
_entity.pdbx_description
1 polymer ?
#
loop_
_entity_poly.entity_id
_entity_poly.type
_entity_poly.pdbx_seq_one_letter_code
_entity_poly.pdbx_strand_id
1 'polypeptide(L)'
;MRRRDYRSLLLKWFHSNSIERREEAFQKLSLLPERDRIDLLFSLLEDPSWYLRERAAQRIATYGERVIDRLMDLLKGGVWFTRAAAALALGELGLERSLPVLTELLKKDRNRTVIKEVTRAIGRILIKNHRDLSYLDQFEIREEFVRRLNEYGRDLRAGLGLRSD
;
A
#
# COMPACT_ATOMS: atom_id res chain seq x y z
N MET A 1 -1.89 -1.48 35.93
CA MET A 1 -1.84 -0.33 35.00
C MET A 1 -3.22 -0.14 34.38
N ARG A 2 -3.83 1.05 34.41
CA ARG A 2 -5.19 1.25 33.90
C ARG A 2 -5.16 1.35 32.36
N ARG A 3 -6.21 0.90 31.66
CA ARG A 3 -6.30 0.93 30.17
C ARG A 3 -6.01 2.32 29.56
N ARG A 4 -6.35 3.41 30.26
CA ARG A 4 -6.07 4.79 29.82
C ARG A 4 -4.57 5.12 29.79
N ASP A 5 -3.80 4.66 30.78
CA ASP A 5 -2.37 4.92 30.90
C ASP A 5 -1.56 4.16 29.83
N TYR A 6 -2.10 3.03 29.38
CA TYR A 6 -1.48 2.21 28.36
C TYR A 6 -1.66 2.79 26.95
N ARG A 7 -2.84 3.35 26.65
CA ARG A 7 -3.10 4.04 25.38
C ARG A 7 -2.19 5.26 25.21
N SER A 8 -2.08 6.11 26.23
CA SER A 8 -1.21 7.28 26.18
C SER A 8 0.26 6.92 25.98
N LEU A 9 0.71 5.83 26.61
CA LEU A 9 2.08 5.33 26.44
C LEU A 9 2.35 4.86 25.00
N LEU A 10 1.45 4.08 24.41
CA LEU A 10 1.59 3.64 23.02
C LEU A 10 1.63 4.83 22.06
N LEU A 11 0.75 5.81 22.22
CA LEU A 11 0.78 7.03 21.40
C LEU A 11 2.12 7.76 21.51
N LYS A 12 2.67 7.90 22.73
CA LYS A 12 3.99 8.50 22.93
C LYS A 12 5.10 7.73 22.22
N TRP A 13 5.00 6.40 22.17
CA TRP A 13 5.97 5.56 21.48
C TRP A 13 5.85 5.63 19.97
N PHE A 14 4.64 5.75 19.41
CA PHE A 14 4.42 5.99 17.97
C PHE A 14 5.08 7.27 17.46
N HIS A 15 5.18 8.30 18.31
CA HIS A 15 5.83 9.57 17.96
C HIS A 15 7.27 9.67 18.49
N SER A 16 7.87 8.56 18.90
CA SER A 16 9.26 8.50 19.34
C SER A 16 10.24 8.64 18.16
N ASN A 17 11.37 9.31 18.38
CA ASN A 17 12.48 9.32 17.41
C ASN A 17 13.15 7.94 17.24
N SER A 18 13.08 7.09 18.26
CA SER A 18 13.57 5.70 18.20
C SER A 18 12.62 4.82 17.37
N ILE A 19 13.16 4.21 16.31
CA ILE A 19 12.46 3.24 15.46
C ILE A 19 12.04 2.02 16.27
N GLU A 20 12.85 1.58 17.23
CA GLU A 20 12.60 0.43 18.09
C GLU A 20 11.34 0.65 18.92
N ARG A 21 11.15 1.86 19.48
CA ARG A 21 9.93 2.22 20.20
C ARG A 21 8.70 2.29 19.30
N ARG A 22 8.85 2.82 18.08
CA ARG A 22 7.74 2.86 17.11
C ARG A 22 7.35 1.45 16.66
N GLU A 23 8.33 0.57 16.48
CA GLU A 23 8.09 -0.84 16.17
C GLU A 23 7.43 -1.57 17.35
N GLU A 24 7.91 -1.36 18.57
CA GLU A 24 7.28 -1.95 19.76
C GLU A 24 5.82 -1.50 19.90
N ALA A 25 5.55 -0.22 19.62
CA ALA A 25 4.19 0.32 19.60
C ALA A 25 3.34 -0.32 18.49
N PHE A 26 3.91 -0.52 17.30
CA PHE A 26 3.27 -1.21 16.18
C PHE A 26 2.88 -2.65 16.56
N GLN A 27 3.77 -3.41 17.20
CA GLN A 27 3.50 -4.79 17.63
C GLN A 27 2.35 -4.86 18.66
N LYS A 28 2.17 -3.79 19.44
CA LYS A 28 1.15 -3.68 20.49
C LYS A 28 -0.17 -3.04 20.01
N LEU A 29 -0.33 -2.76 18.71
CA LEU A 29 -1.55 -2.16 18.16
C LEU A 29 -2.82 -2.93 18.51
N SER A 30 -2.77 -4.27 18.56
CA SER A 30 -3.93 -5.12 18.89
C SER A 30 -4.59 -4.78 20.24
N LEU A 31 -3.86 -4.10 21.13
CA LEU A 31 -4.32 -3.67 22.46
C LEU A 31 -5.18 -2.39 22.42
N LEU A 32 -5.25 -1.72 21.27
CA LEU A 32 -6.05 -0.51 21.07
C LEU A 32 -7.41 -0.82 20.43
N PRO A 33 -8.43 0.04 20.65
CA PRO A 33 -9.67 0.02 19.89
C PRO A 33 -9.39 0.10 18.38
N GLU A 34 -10.21 -0.57 17.57
CA GLU A 34 -9.98 -0.68 16.13
C GLU A 34 -9.78 0.66 15.42
N ARG A 35 -10.63 1.64 15.74
CA ARG A 35 -10.54 2.98 15.16
C ARG A 35 -9.16 3.59 15.39
N ASP A 36 -8.66 3.53 16.62
CA ASP A 36 -7.33 4.03 16.99
C ASP A 36 -6.22 3.25 16.24
N ARG A 37 -6.39 1.94 16.06
CA ARG A 37 -5.44 1.11 15.30
C ARG A 37 -5.33 1.56 13.86
N ILE A 38 -6.47 1.73 13.19
CA ILE A 38 -6.52 2.18 11.79
C ILE A 38 -5.86 3.56 11.69
N ASP A 39 -6.22 4.51 12.56
CA ASP A 39 -5.64 5.85 12.51
C ASP A 39 -4.12 5.87 12.68
N LEU A 40 -3.59 5.07 13.62
CA LEU A 40 -2.15 4.95 13.83
C LEU A 40 -1.46 4.25 12.66
N LEU A 41 -2.06 3.21 12.09
CA LEU A 41 -1.51 2.55 10.92
C LEU A 41 -1.40 3.50 9.72
N PHE A 42 -2.40 4.33 9.49
CA PHE A 42 -2.34 5.34 8.43
C PHE A 42 -1.25 6.38 8.70
N SER A 43 -1.03 6.80 9.96
CA SER A 43 0.09 7.69 10.30
C SER A 43 1.46 7.05 9.99
N LEU A 44 1.59 5.73 10.13
CA LEU A 44 2.82 5.01 9.81
C LEU A 44 3.10 4.88 8.32
N LEU A 45 2.14 5.14 7.43
CA LEU A 45 2.43 5.25 5.99
C LEU A 45 3.33 6.46 5.68
N GLU A 46 3.48 7.37 6.62
CA GLU A 46 4.37 8.53 6.53
C GLU A 46 5.60 8.41 7.43
N ASP A 47 5.81 7.24 8.07
CA ASP A 47 6.95 7.02 8.96
C ASP A 47 8.27 7.23 8.20
N PRO A 48 9.30 7.84 8.81
CA PRO A 48 10.63 7.94 8.20
C PRO A 48 11.21 6.59 7.78
N SER A 49 10.91 5.53 8.53
CA SER A 49 11.36 4.17 8.25
C SER A 49 10.52 3.51 7.15
N TRP A 50 11.17 3.16 6.05
CA TRP A 50 10.54 2.39 4.97
C TRP A 50 9.98 1.04 5.45
N TYR A 51 10.64 0.44 6.43
CA TYR A 51 10.23 -0.82 7.03
C TYR A 51 8.89 -0.70 7.77
N LEU A 52 8.70 0.39 8.54
CA LEU A 52 7.42 0.62 9.23
C LEU A 52 6.30 0.99 8.24
N ARG A 53 6.61 1.73 7.18
CA ARG A 53 5.64 2.01 6.10
C ARG A 53 5.13 0.73 5.44
N GLU A 54 6.04 -0.19 5.12
CA GLU A 54 5.68 -1.49 4.51
C GLU A 54 4.81 -2.33 5.46
N ARG A 55 5.22 -2.48 6.73
CA ARG A 55 4.44 -3.24 7.72
C ARG A 55 3.07 -2.61 7.96
N ALA A 56 2.99 -1.29 7.97
CA ALA A 56 1.72 -0.57 8.08
C ALA A 56 0.82 -0.86 6.87
N ALA A 57 1.34 -0.76 5.65
CA ALA A 57 0.58 -1.07 4.43
C ALA A 57 0.01 -2.49 4.44
N GLN A 58 0.84 -3.49 4.80
CA GLN A 58 0.42 -4.89 4.92
C GLN A 58 -0.67 -5.07 5.99
N ARG A 59 -0.53 -4.41 7.15
CA ARG A 59 -1.54 -4.48 8.22
C ARG A 59 -2.83 -3.74 7.85
N ILE A 60 -2.76 -2.63 7.11
CA ILE A 60 -3.94 -1.90 6.64
C ILE A 60 -4.75 -2.79 5.71
N ALA A 61 -4.10 -3.54 4.81
CA ALA A 61 -4.79 -4.42 3.87
C ALA A 61 -5.67 -5.48 4.55
N THR A 62 -5.38 -5.87 5.80
CA THR A 62 -6.23 -6.84 6.53
C THR A 62 -7.59 -6.29 6.95
N TYR A 63 -7.84 -4.97 6.80
CA TYR A 63 -9.13 -4.34 7.11
C TYR A 63 -10.10 -4.32 5.91
N GLY A 64 -9.68 -4.80 4.74
CA GLY A 64 -10.56 -4.95 3.57
C GLY A 64 -11.13 -3.63 3.05
N GLU A 65 -12.34 -3.67 2.53
CA GLU A 65 -13.00 -2.52 1.89
C GLU A 65 -13.06 -1.25 2.75
N ARG A 66 -13.07 -1.40 4.08
CA ARG A 66 -13.24 -0.29 5.03
C ARG A 66 -12.12 0.75 4.96
N VAL A 67 -10.96 0.41 4.40
CA VAL A 67 -9.80 1.30 4.29
C VAL A 67 -9.52 1.78 2.86
N ILE A 68 -10.25 1.27 1.86
CA ILE A 68 -9.92 1.52 0.45
C ILE A 68 -10.01 2.99 0.08
N ASP A 69 -11.07 3.69 0.53
CA ASP A 69 -11.29 5.10 0.18
C ASP A 69 -10.17 5.98 0.72
N ARG A 70 -9.78 5.76 1.98
CA ARG A 70 -8.67 6.49 2.60
C ARG A 70 -7.32 6.21 1.92
N LEU A 71 -7.09 4.98 1.45
CA LEU A 71 -5.89 4.64 0.68
C LEU A 71 -5.89 5.33 -0.70
N MET A 72 -7.04 5.38 -1.39
CA MET A 72 -7.16 6.06 -2.67
C MET A 72 -6.97 7.59 -2.54
N ASP A 73 -7.39 8.19 -1.43
CA ASP A 73 -7.13 9.60 -1.16
C ASP A 73 -5.64 9.90 -0.98
N LEU A 74 -4.91 9.00 -0.30
CA LEU A 74 -3.45 9.12 -0.14
C LEU A 74 -2.69 9.04 -1.47
N LEU A 75 -3.20 8.30 -2.46
CA LEU A 75 -2.61 8.27 -3.81
C LEU A 75 -2.70 9.63 -4.52
N LYS A 76 -3.74 10.42 -4.27
CA LYS A 76 -3.97 11.69 -4.97
C LYS A 76 -3.19 12.86 -4.37
N GLY A 77 -3.08 12.90 -3.04
CA GLY A 77 -2.53 14.06 -2.31
C GLY A 77 -1.26 13.79 -1.51
N GLY A 78 -0.86 12.53 -1.33
CA GLY A 78 0.30 12.19 -0.50
C GLY A 78 1.63 12.60 -1.13
N VAL A 79 2.67 12.74 -0.32
CA VAL A 79 4.07 12.81 -0.81
C VAL A 79 4.51 11.46 -1.38
N TRP A 80 5.60 11.42 -2.14
CA TRP A 80 5.96 10.25 -2.95
C TRP A 80 6.03 8.94 -2.17
N PHE A 81 6.55 8.94 -0.94
CA PHE A 81 6.63 7.72 -0.13
C PHE A 81 5.27 7.29 0.42
N THR A 82 4.39 8.24 0.76
CA THR A 82 3.01 7.96 1.20
C THR A 82 2.21 7.36 0.04
N ARG A 83 2.34 7.91 -1.18
CA ARG A 83 1.71 7.34 -2.38
C ARG A 83 2.20 5.92 -2.65
N ALA A 84 3.50 5.69 -2.56
CA ALA A 84 4.07 4.35 -2.74
C ALA A 84 3.55 3.34 -1.69
N ALA A 85 3.48 3.74 -0.42
CA ALA A 85 2.98 2.88 0.65
C ALA A 85 1.46 2.61 0.52
N ALA A 86 0.68 3.59 0.08
CA ALA A 86 -0.74 3.42 -0.22
C ALA A 86 -0.95 2.48 -1.42
N ALA A 87 -0.15 2.60 -2.48
CA ALA A 87 -0.20 1.69 -3.64
C ALA A 87 0.12 0.25 -3.23
N LEU A 88 1.15 0.06 -2.40
CA LEU A 88 1.48 -1.24 -1.81
C LEU A 88 0.26 -1.82 -1.06
N ALA A 89 -0.35 -1.04 -0.16
CA ALA A 89 -1.51 -1.48 0.62
C ALA A 89 -2.70 -1.87 -0.28
N LEU A 90 -2.97 -1.12 -1.35
CA LEU A 90 -4.03 -1.43 -2.31
C LEU A 90 -3.75 -2.71 -3.11
N GLY A 91 -2.49 -2.96 -3.47
CA GLY A 91 -2.07 -4.23 -4.08
C GLY A 91 -2.24 -5.43 -3.14
N GLU A 92 -1.94 -5.23 -1.86
CA GLU A 92 -2.19 -6.24 -0.82
C GLU A 92 -3.69 -6.45 -0.57
N LEU A 93 -4.50 -5.40 -0.67
CA LEU A 93 -5.96 -5.47 -0.62
C LEU A 93 -6.53 -6.29 -1.78
N GLY A 94 -6.02 -6.07 -3.00
CA GLY A 94 -6.43 -6.80 -4.19
C GLY A 94 -7.80 -6.41 -4.75
N LEU A 95 -8.37 -5.26 -4.38
CA LEU A 95 -9.70 -4.86 -4.85
C LEU A 95 -9.63 -4.06 -6.17
N GLU A 96 -10.37 -4.52 -7.18
CA GLU A 96 -10.43 -3.89 -8.52
C GLU A 96 -10.89 -2.44 -8.48
N ARG A 97 -11.67 -2.05 -7.46
CA ARG A 97 -12.15 -0.67 -7.23
C ARG A 97 -11.03 0.38 -7.22
N SER A 98 -9.79 -0.01 -6.91
CA SER A 98 -8.62 0.88 -6.91
C SER A 98 -7.90 1.02 -8.26
N LEU A 99 -8.24 0.21 -9.26
CA LEU A 99 -7.58 0.24 -10.57
C LEU A 99 -7.70 1.58 -11.32
N PRO A 100 -8.83 2.30 -11.30
CA PRO A 100 -8.90 3.60 -11.98
C PRO A 100 -7.85 4.60 -11.47
N VAL A 101 -7.67 4.73 -10.14
CA VAL A 101 -6.69 5.65 -9.57
C VAL A 101 -5.25 5.15 -9.75
N LEU A 102 -5.01 3.83 -9.64
CA LEU A 102 -3.68 3.26 -9.84
C LEU A 102 -3.21 3.41 -11.30
N THR A 103 -4.09 3.18 -12.27
CA THR A 103 -3.76 3.33 -13.69
C THR A 103 -3.51 4.79 -14.07
N GLU A 104 -4.26 5.73 -13.48
CA GLU A 104 -3.98 7.17 -13.61
C GLU A 104 -2.59 7.53 -13.06
N LEU A 105 -2.23 7.03 -11.87
CA LEU A 105 -0.92 7.27 -11.28
C LEU A 105 0.21 6.67 -12.12
N LEU A 106 0.01 5.49 -12.71
CA LEU A 106 1.01 4.88 -13.60
C LEU A 106 1.32 5.77 -14.81
N LYS A 107 0.32 6.50 -15.33
CA LYS A 107 0.47 7.45 -16.46
C LYS A 107 1.14 8.77 -16.02
N LYS A 108 0.80 9.29 -14.83
CA LYS A 108 1.08 10.69 -14.46
C LYS A 108 2.22 10.87 -13.45
N ASP A 109 2.42 9.93 -12.54
CA ASP A 109 3.46 10.06 -11.52
C ASP A 109 4.84 9.92 -12.16
N ARG A 110 5.83 10.66 -11.62
CA ARG A 110 7.21 10.67 -12.11
C ARG A 110 8.19 10.05 -11.12
N ASN A 111 7.74 9.75 -9.90
CA ASN A 111 8.57 9.14 -8.89
C ASN A 111 8.70 7.64 -9.16
N ARG A 112 9.94 7.16 -9.36
CA ARG A 112 10.23 5.75 -9.68
C ARG A 112 9.73 4.78 -8.60
N THR A 113 9.81 5.17 -7.33
CA THR A 113 9.33 4.32 -6.23
C THR A 113 7.80 4.20 -6.28
N VAL A 114 7.08 5.29 -6.57
CA VAL A 114 5.63 5.24 -6.74
C VAL A 114 5.26 4.37 -7.94
N ILE A 115 5.86 4.61 -9.11
CA ILE A 115 5.61 3.82 -10.32
C ILE A 115 5.85 2.33 -10.08
N LYS A 116 6.94 1.98 -9.39
CA LYS A 116 7.26 0.60 -9.01
C LYS A 116 6.13 -0.02 -8.18
N GLU A 117 5.71 0.63 -7.08
CA GLU A 117 4.65 0.09 -6.21
C GLU A 117 3.29 0.06 -6.92
N VAL A 118 2.95 1.06 -7.73
CA VAL A 118 1.72 1.08 -8.53
C VAL A 118 1.69 -0.06 -9.55
N THR A 119 2.80 -0.30 -10.24
CA THR A 119 2.93 -1.43 -11.18
C THR A 119 2.70 -2.76 -10.46
N ARG A 120 3.35 -2.95 -9.30
CA ARG A 120 3.16 -4.16 -8.50
C ARG A 120 1.74 -4.29 -7.99
N ALA A 121 1.12 -3.19 -7.58
CA ALA A 121 -0.25 -3.17 -7.10
C ALA A 121 -1.25 -3.60 -8.18
N ILE A 122 -1.17 -3.02 -9.38
CA ILE A 122 -2.01 -3.41 -10.52
C ILE A 122 -1.81 -4.90 -10.82
N GLY A 123 -0.56 -5.37 -10.94
CA GLY A 123 -0.28 -6.78 -11.21
C GLY A 123 -0.87 -7.73 -10.16
N ARG A 124 -0.71 -7.41 -8.87
CA ARG A 124 -1.30 -8.20 -7.77
C ARG A 124 -2.83 -8.21 -7.80
N ILE A 125 -3.46 -7.07 -8.11
CA ILE A 125 -4.91 -6.99 -8.24
C ILE A 125 -5.39 -7.89 -9.38
N LEU A 126 -4.75 -7.83 -10.55
CA LEU A 126 -5.13 -8.70 -11.68
C LEU A 126 -4.99 -10.19 -11.31
N ILE A 127 -3.86 -10.58 -10.72
CA ILE A 127 -3.61 -11.97 -10.31
C ILE A 127 -4.67 -12.45 -9.30
N LYS A 128 -4.96 -11.65 -8.26
CA LYS A 128 -5.93 -11.99 -7.21
C LYS A 128 -7.36 -12.10 -7.73
N ASN A 129 -7.69 -11.37 -8.80
CA ASN A 129 -9.03 -11.38 -9.42
C ASN A 129 -9.08 -12.23 -10.70
N HIS A 130 -8.04 -13.03 -10.97
CA HIS A 130 -7.95 -13.88 -12.16
C HIS A 130 -8.19 -13.12 -13.48
N ARG A 131 -7.68 -11.87 -13.55
CA ARG A 131 -7.73 -11.05 -14.76
C ARG A 131 -6.45 -11.22 -15.56
N ASP A 132 -6.60 -11.31 -16.87
CA ASP A 132 -5.47 -11.20 -17.79
C ASP A 132 -5.11 -9.74 -18.08
N LEU A 133 -4.06 -9.55 -18.88
CA LEU A 133 -3.58 -8.21 -19.26
C LEU A 133 -4.55 -7.46 -20.19
N SER A 134 -5.46 -8.15 -20.89
CA SER A 134 -6.45 -7.49 -21.75
C SER A 134 -7.47 -6.70 -20.93
N TYR A 135 -7.67 -7.06 -19.65
CA TYR A 135 -8.47 -6.25 -18.73
C TYR A 135 -7.96 -4.81 -18.61
N LEU A 136 -6.66 -4.56 -18.85
CA LEU A 136 -6.07 -3.22 -18.81
C LEU A 136 -6.35 -2.36 -20.05
N ASP A 137 -6.93 -2.94 -21.10
CA ASP A 137 -7.28 -2.22 -22.34
C ASP A 137 -8.36 -1.16 -22.07
N GLN A 138 -9.29 -1.42 -21.14
CA GLN A 138 -10.32 -0.46 -20.73
C GLN A 138 -9.75 0.82 -20.08
N PHE A 139 -8.50 0.77 -19.60
CA PHE A 139 -7.80 1.92 -19.02
C PHE A 139 -6.77 2.52 -19.98
N GLU A 140 -6.60 1.94 -21.17
CA GLU A 140 -5.58 2.34 -22.15
C GLU A 140 -4.17 2.38 -21.55
N ILE A 141 -3.82 1.37 -20.73
CA ILE A 141 -2.50 1.28 -20.07
C ILE A 141 -1.76 -0.02 -20.32
N ARG A 142 -2.35 -1.00 -21.02
CA ARG A 142 -1.74 -2.34 -21.12
C ARG A 142 -0.27 -2.30 -21.56
N GLU A 143 0.05 -1.56 -22.61
CA GLU A 143 1.42 -1.47 -23.12
C GLU A 143 2.38 -0.77 -22.15
N GLU A 144 1.96 0.36 -21.57
CA GLU A 144 2.73 1.07 -20.54
C GLU A 144 2.97 0.15 -19.33
N PHE A 145 1.93 -0.55 -18.88
CA PHE A 145 2.00 -1.48 -17.78
C PHE A 145 2.97 -2.62 -18.05
N VAL A 146 2.90 -3.28 -19.22
CA VAL A 146 3.85 -4.34 -19.58
C VAL A 146 5.29 -3.79 -19.60
N ARG A 147 5.50 -2.59 -20.11
CA ARG A 147 6.83 -1.94 -20.08
C ARG A 147 7.33 -1.75 -18.66
N ARG A 148 6.49 -1.23 -17.75
CA ARG A 148 6.84 -1.02 -16.34
C ARG A 148 6.98 -2.33 -15.58
N LEU A 149 6.20 -3.34 -15.91
CA LEU A 149 6.27 -4.67 -15.34
C LEU A 149 7.65 -5.30 -15.60
N ASN A 150 8.23 -5.06 -16.78
CA ASN A 150 9.58 -5.54 -17.13
C ASN A 150 10.69 -4.86 -16.32
N GLU A 151 10.46 -3.61 -15.90
CA GLU A 151 11.37 -2.84 -15.06
C GLU A 151 11.23 -3.19 -13.58
N TYR A 152 9.98 -3.35 -13.09
CA TYR A 152 9.65 -3.28 -11.67
C TYR A 152 8.91 -4.50 -11.08
N GLY A 153 8.45 -5.43 -11.91
CA GLY A 153 7.59 -6.53 -11.46
C GLY A 153 7.79 -7.84 -12.21
N ARG A 154 9.05 -8.17 -12.55
CA ARG A 154 9.39 -9.41 -13.27
C ARG A 154 8.88 -10.66 -12.55
N ASP A 155 8.85 -10.64 -11.23
CA ASP A 155 8.30 -11.70 -10.36
C ASP A 155 6.80 -11.93 -10.58
N LEU A 156 6.05 -10.94 -11.06
CA LEU A 156 4.61 -11.05 -11.32
C LEU A 156 4.28 -11.54 -12.74
N ARG A 157 5.26 -11.59 -13.65
CA ARG A 157 5.04 -11.95 -15.07
C ARG A 157 4.40 -13.32 -15.24
N ALA A 158 4.90 -14.33 -14.54
CA ALA A 158 4.38 -15.69 -14.61
C ALA A 158 2.91 -15.75 -14.18
N GLY A 159 2.53 -15.03 -13.11
CA GLY A 159 1.15 -14.94 -12.65
C GLY A 159 0.22 -14.21 -13.62
N LEU A 160 0.76 -13.41 -14.52
CA LEU A 160 0.03 -12.66 -15.56
C LEU A 160 0.08 -13.35 -16.93
N GLY A 161 0.54 -14.60 -17.00
CA GLY A 161 0.59 -15.38 -18.24
C GLY A 161 1.68 -14.95 -19.22
N LEU A 162 2.64 -14.11 -18.80
CA LEU A 162 3.79 -13.73 -19.61
C LEU A 162 4.90 -14.76 -19.44
N ARG A 163 5.42 -15.30 -20.55
CA ARG A 163 6.59 -16.18 -20.54
C ARG A 163 7.82 -15.40 -20.08
N SER A 164 8.72 -16.07 -19.37
CA SER A 164 10.09 -15.56 -19.17
C SER A 164 10.81 -15.72 -20.51
N ASP A 165 11.27 -14.61 -21.08
CA ASP A 165 12.19 -14.64 -22.22
C ASP A 165 13.56 -15.16 -21.77
#